data_AF-A0A3B8JE96-F1
#
_entry.id   AF-A0A3B8JE96-F1
#
_cell.length_a   1.000
_cell.length_b   1.000
_cell.length_c   1.000
_cell.angle_alpha   90.00
_cell.angle_beta   90.00
_cell.angle_gamma   90.00
#
_symmetry.space_group_name_H-M   'P 1'
#
loop_
_entity.id
_entity.type
_entity.pdbx_description
1 polymer ?
#
loop_
_entity_poly.entity_id
_entity_poly.type
_entity_poly.pdbx_seq_one_letter_code
_entity_poly.pdbx_strand_id
1 'polypeptide(L)'
;MVETNEWQIKMAKESRTCVIRVLKPGDWIQVFGKKKHNQFTGELKLKAYQVNKLAVEESQTIPQVKELPSSPKAKILVCQKSGCRKRGGKKLCEELESAVCDRGLQDQVTIKGTGCMKRCSKAPNMVLMP
;
A
#
# COMPACT_ATOMS: atom_id res chain seq x y z
N MET A 1 34.60 1.73 -15.90
CA MET A 1 34.41 1.05 -14.59
C MET A 1 33.07 1.52 -14.06
N VAL A 2 32.04 0.68 -14.10
CA VAL A 2 30.70 1.06 -13.59
C VAL A 2 30.74 0.81 -12.09
N GLU A 3 30.79 1.87 -11.30
CA GLU A 3 30.64 1.78 -9.84
C GLU A 3 29.24 1.26 -9.53
N THR A 4 29.15 -0.04 -9.22
CA THR A 4 27.90 -0.64 -8.73
C THR A 4 27.69 -0.13 -7.31
N ASN A 5 26.97 0.98 -7.19
CA ASN A 5 26.54 1.55 -5.92
C ASN A 5 25.50 0.60 -5.29
N GLU A 6 26.00 -0.42 -4.59
CA GLU A 6 25.17 -1.39 -3.88
C GLU A 6 24.64 -0.78 -2.57
N TRP A 7 23.31 -0.79 -2.39
CA TRP A 7 22.67 -0.27 -1.18
C TRP A 7 22.06 -1.41 -0.36
N GLN A 8 22.47 -1.52 0.91
CA GLN A 8 21.87 -2.46 1.85
C GLN A 8 20.64 -1.85 2.53
N ILE A 9 19.45 -2.32 2.15
CA ILE A 9 18.17 -1.80 2.66
C ILE A 9 17.50 -2.81 3.58
N LYS A 10 17.27 -2.43 4.83
CA LYS A 10 16.61 -3.30 5.81
C LYS A 10 15.09 -3.27 5.61
N MET A 11 14.53 -4.38 5.16
CA MET A 11 13.08 -4.57 5.07
C MET A 11 12.43 -4.69 6.46
N ALA A 12 11.26 -4.08 6.63
CA ALA A 12 10.40 -4.28 7.80
C ALA A 12 9.93 -5.74 7.90
N LYS A 13 9.69 -6.23 9.13
CA LYS A 13 9.46 -7.66 9.41
C LYS A 13 8.26 -8.23 8.65
N GLU A 14 7.20 -7.44 8.53
CA GLU A 14 5.94 -7.84 7.88
C GLU A 14 6.04 -7.86 6.34
N SER A 15 6.95 -7.07 5.75
CA SER A 15 7.12 -6.97 4.29
C SER A 15 8.20 -7.90 3.72
N ARG A 16 9.09 -8.46 4.56
CA ARG A 16 10.18 -9.37 4.12
C ARG A 16 9.69 -10.59 3.34
N THR A 17 8.63 -11.24 3.82
CA THR A 17 8.17 -12.51 3.24
C THR A 17 7.60 -12.34 1.85
N CYS A 18 6.96 -11.20 1.57
CA CYS A 18 6.38 -10.91 0.26
C CYS A 18 7.48 -10.54 -0.76
N VAL A 19 8.42 -9.68 -0.35
CA VAL A 19 9.48 -9.18 -1.24
C VAL A 19 10.44 -10.29 -1.70
N ILE A 20 10.81 -11.22 -0.82
CA ILE A 20 11.70 -12.35 -1.18
C ILE A 20 11.05 -13.29 -2.21
N ARG A 21 9.72 -13.43 -2.20
CA ARG A 21 9.01 -14.33 -3.12
C ARG A 21 8.79 -13.73 -4.50
N VAL A 22 8.72 -12.40 -4.60
CA VAL A 22 8.29 -11.70 -5.81
C VAL A 22 9.47 -11.15 -6.63
N LEU A 23 10.58 -10.78 -5.97
CA LEU A 23 11.72 -10.17 -6.65
C LEU A 23 12.77 -11.19 -7.09
N LYS A 24 13.28 -11.01 -8.30
CA LYS A 24 14.43 -11.73 -8.84
C LYS A 24 15.56 -10.75 -9.15
N PRO A 25 16.83 -11.18 -9.11
CA PRO A 25 17.95 -10.38 -9.60
C PRO A 25 17.69 -9.93 -11.05
N GLY A 26 17.85 -8.63 -11.34
CA GLY A 26 17.54 -8.02 -12.64
C GLY A 26 16.18 -7.30 -12.69
N ASP A 27 15.32 -7.45 -11.67
CA ASP A 27 14.09 -6.69 -11.58
C ASP A 27 14.35 -5.23 -11.18
N TRP A 28 13.73 -4.30 -11.90
CA TRP A 28 13.67 -2.90 -11.49
C TRP A 28 12.63 -2.74 -10.41
N ILE A 29 12.97 -1.99 -9.37
CA ILE A 29 12.11 -1.85 -8.19
C ILE A 29 12.06 -0.40 -7.71
N GLN A 30 10.91 -0.02 -7.18
CA GLN A 30 10.73 1.21 -6.44
C GLN A 30 10.69 0.89 -4.94
N VAL A 31 11.60 1.50 -4.19
CA VAL A 31 11.75 1.24 -2.76
C VAL A 31 11.30 2.46 -1.96
N PHE A 32 10.31 2.28 -1.10
CA PHE A 32 9.84 3.30 -0.17
C PHE A 32 10.34 3.01 1.24
N GLY A 33 10.99 4.00 1.84
CA GLY A 33 11.67 3.81 3.11
C GLY A 33 11.96 5.08 3.88
N LYS A 34 12.60 4.89 5.04
CA LYS A 34 13.13 5.96 5.89
C LYS A 34 14.63 5.79 6.02
N LYS A 35 15.35 6.90 5.91
CA LYS A 35 16.78 6.99 6.23
C LYS A 35 16.90 7.31 7.72
N LYS A 36 17.40 6.36 8.52
CA LYS A 36 17.67 6.58 9.95
C LYS A 36 19.16 6.82 10.14
N HIS A 37 19.50 7.99 10.66
CA HIS A 37 20.85 8.30 11.11
C HIS A 37 20.95 8.01 12.61
N ASN A 38 21.82 7.08 13.00
CA ASN A 38 22.10 6.84 14.41
C ASN A 38 23.20 7.79 14.87
N GLN A 39 22.82 8.87 15.57
CA GLN A 39 23.75 9.89 16.03
C GLN A 39 24.82 9.35 17.00
N PHE A 40 24.55 8.22 17.68
CA PHE A 40 25.47 7.61 18.64
C PHE A 40 26.51 6.66 18.03
N THR A 41 26.23 6.05 16.87
CA THR A 41 27.14 5.08 16.24
C THR A 41 27.62 5.51 14.86
N GLY A 42 27.19 6.69 14.38
CA GLY A 42 27.47 7.18 13.03
C GLY A 42 26.85 6.35 11.89
N GLU A 43 26.15 5.26 12.21
CA GLU A 43 25.73 4.28 11.22
C GLU A 43 24.43 4.72 10.53
N LEU A 44 24.47 4.76 9.20
CA LEU A 44 23.34 5.11 8.36
C LEU A 44 22.52 3.86 8.03
N LYS A 45 21.30 3.76 8.59
CA LYS A 45 20.41 2.63 8.36
C LYS A 45 19.25 3.02 7.44
N LEU A 46 19.20 2.43 6.25
CA LEU A 46 18.03 2.50 5.36
C LEU A 46 17.02 1.43 5.76
N LYS A 47 15.78 1.85 6.05
CA LYS A 47 14.66 0.93 6.32
C LYS A 47 13.56 1.09 5.28
N ALA A 48 13.32 0.06 4.48
CA ALA A 48 12.19 0.01 3.57
C ALA A 48 10.94 -0.54 4.27
N TYR A 49 9.82 0.14 4.08
CA TYR A 49 8.51 -0.36 4.47
C TYR A 49 7.78 -1.00 3.29
N GLN A 50 8.07 -0.59 2.05
CA GLN A 50 7.45 -1.11 0.83
C GLN A 50 8.45 -1.18 -0.33
N VAL A 51 8.29 -2.22 -1.16
CA VAL A 51 9.03 -2.40 -2.42
C VAL A 51 8.04 -2.82 -3.50
N ASN A 52 7.97 -2.04 -4.57
CA ASN A 52 7.13 -2.33 -5.74
C ASN A 52 8.04 -2.75 -6.89
N LYS A 53 7.62 -3.76 -7.67
CA LYS A 53 8.31 -4.13 -8.91
C LYS A 53 7.89 -3.18 -10.01
N LEU A 54 8.86 -2.54 -10.66
CA LEU A 54 8.65 -1.72 -11.83
C LEU A 54 8.79 -2.63 -13.05
N ALA A 55 7.72 -2.76 -13.83
CA ALA A 55 7.83 -3.30 -15.17
C ALA A 55 8.59 -2.27 -16.00
N VAL A 56 9.81 -2.61 -16.44
CA VAL A 56 10.48 -1.83 -17.47
C VAL A 56 9.87 -2.24 -18.79
N GLU A 57 8.90 -1.46 -19.24
CA GLU A 57 8.48 -1.51 -20.63
C GLU A 57 9.61 -0.87 -21.45
N GLU A 58 10.46 -1.73 -22.01
CA GLU A 58 11.38 -1.32 -23.05
C GLU A 58 10.59 -0.84 -24.26
N SER A 59 10.68 0.48 -24.49
CA SER A 59 10.52 1.17 -25.77
C SER A 59 9.10 1.40 -26.31
N GLN A 60 8.73 2.69 -26.30
CA GLN A 60 8.10 3.41 -27.42
C GLN A 60 6.74 2.90 -27.93
N THR A 61 5.64 3.31 -27.31
CA THR A 61 4.58 4.15 -27.91
C THR A 61 3.47 4.34 -26.89
N ILE A 62 2.91 5.55 -26.83
CA ILE A 62 1.67 5.82 -26.12
C ILE A 62 0.56 5.16 -26.94
N PRO A 63 -0.12 4.12 -26.40
CA PRO A 63 -1.56 4.22 -26.30
C PRO A 63 -2.08 3.74 -24.93
N GLN A 64 -2.92 4.59 -24.34
CA GLN A 64 -3.77 4.38 -23.17
C GLN A 64 -4.10 2.90 -22.88
N VAL A 65 -3.41 2.31 -21.91
CA VAL A 65 -3.71 0.96 -21.45
C VAL A 65 -4.93 1.03 -20.55
N LYS A 66 -6.08 0.63 -21.11
CA LYS A 66 -7.26 0.20 -20.34
C LYS A 66 -6.80 -0.87 -19.34
N GLU A 67 -6.96 -0.56 -18.06
CA GLU A 67 -6.74 -1.47 -16.93
C GLU A 67 -7.32 -2.86 -17.25
N LEU A 68 -6.46 -3.86 -17.41
CA LEU A 68 -6.88 -5.26 -17.46
C LEU A 68 -7.25 -5.69 -16.03
N PRO A 69 -8.50 -6.11 -15.76
CA PRO A 69 -8.90 -6.56 -14.43
C PRO A 69 -8.38 -7.98 -14.18
N SER A 70 -7.17 -8.09 -13.63
CA SER A 70 -6.48 -9.37 -13.42
C SER A 70 -6.56 -9.92 -11.98
N SER A 71 -7.35 -9.32 -11.10
CA SER A 71 -7.66 -9.95 -9.80
C SER A 71 -9.00 -9.47 -9.24
N PRO A 72 -9.73 -10.30 -8.46
CA PRO A 72 -10.94 -9.85 -7.77
C PRO A 72 -10.58 -8.68 -6.84
N LYS A 73 -11.21 -7.53 -7.08
CA LYS A 73 -11.00 -6.33 -6.26
C LYS A 73 -11.64 -6.55 -4.89
N ALA A 74 -10.83 -6.59 -3.84
CA ALA A 74 -11.31 -6.65 -2.47
C ALA A 74 -12.12 -5.38 -2.16
N LYS A 75 -13.25 -5.52 -1.45
CA LYS A 75 -14.16 -4.43 -1.14
C LYS A 75 -14.15 -4.13 0.35
N ILE A 76 -13.90 -2.89 0.71
CA ILE A 76 -14.05 -2.40 2.09
C ILE A 76 -15.38 -1.66 2.17
N LEU A 77 -16.35 -2.25 2.86
CA LEU A 77 -17.66 -1.65 3.09
C LEU A 77 -17.65 -0.85 4.40
N VAL A 78 -17.89 0.46 4.34
CA VAL A 78 -17.90 1.35 5.52
C VAL A 78 -19.30 1.87 5.76
N CYS A 79 -19.79 1.80 7.01
CA CYS A 79 -21.11 2.33 7.36
C CYS A 79 -21.09 3.87 7.42
N GLN A 80 -21.88 4.52 6.57
CA GLN A 80 -21.94 5.99 6.48
C GLN A 80 -23.12 6.62 7.24
N LYS A 81 -23.93 5.81 7.95
CA LYS A 81 -25.06 6.33 8.75
C LYS A 81 -24.55 7.21 9.89
N SER A 82 -25.35 8.20 10.28
CA SER A 82 -25.05 9.22 11.31
C SER A 82 -24.39 8.67 12.57
N GLY A 83 -24.85 7.53 13.09
CA GLY A 83 -24.25 6.89 14.27
C GLY A 83 -22.78 6.51 14.07
N CYS A 84 -22.41 5.89 12.95
CA CYS A 84 -21.01 5.56 12.68
C CYS A 84 -20.20 6.81 12.35
N ARG A 85 -20.77 7.74 11.58
CA ARG A 85 -20.08 8.97 11.17
C ARG A 85 -19.71 9.86 12.36
N LYS A 86 -20.61 10.02 13.35
CA LYS A 86 -20.37 10.77 14.60
C LYS A 86 -19.29 10.13 15.49
N ARG A 87 -19.08 8.82 15.41
CA ARG A 87 -18.09 8.07 16.19
C ARG A 87 -16.79 7.81 15.41
N GLY A 88 -16.41 8.73 14.53
CA GLY A 88 -15.15 8.65 13.78
C GLY A 88 -15.25 7.94 12.42
N GLY A 89 -16.44 7.56 11.96
CA GLY A 89 -16.60 6.92 10.64
C GLY A 89 -16.16 7.79 9.46
N LYS A 90 -16.19 9.12 9.59
CA LYS A 90 -15.65 10.04 8.56
C LYS A 90 -14.11 9.91 8.48
N LYS A 91 -13.44 10.09 9.62
CA LYS A 91 -11.97 9.96 9.73
C LYS A 91 -11.49 8.59 9.26
N LEU A 92 -12.23 7.53 9.59
CA LEU A 92 -11.94 6.17 9.15
C LEU A 92 -11.93 6.03 7.62
N CYS A 93 -12.89 6.66 6.93
CA CYS A 93 -12.96 6.63 5.46
C CYS A 93 -11.76 7.35 4.85
N GLU A 94 -11.43 8.54 5.37
CA GLU A 94 -10.29 9.35 4.93
C GLU A 94 -8.96 8.62 5.16
N GLU A 95 -8.75 8.00 6.32
CA GLU A 95 -7.55 7.22 6.62
C GLU A 95 -7.45 5.96 5.75
N LEU A 96 -8.57 5.31 5.44
CA LEU A 96 -8.59 4.18 4.52
C LEU A 96 -8.23 4.60 3.10
N GLU A 97 -8.80 5.70 2.61
CA GLU A 97 -8.50 6.26 1.29
C GLU A 97 -7.03 6.67 1.18
N SER A 98 -6.51 7.38 2.20
CA SER A 98 -5.08 7.70 2.29
C SER A 98 -4.24 6.44 2.30
N ALA A 99 -4.55 5.45 3.15
CA ALA A 99 -3.78 4.22 3.24
C ALA A 99 -3.81 3.39 1.95
N VAL A 100 -4.92 3.39 1.21
CA VAL A 100 -5.01 2.74 -0.10
C VAL A 100 -4.16 3.50 -1.13
N CYS A 101 -4.22 4.84 -1.11
CA CYS A 101 -3.43 5.69 -1.99
C CYS A 101 -1.92 5.57 -1.72
N ASP A 102 -1.52 5.73 -0.46
CA ASP A 102 -0.14 5.65 0.03
C ASP A 102 0.52 4.30 -0.29
N ARG A 103 -0.30 3.24 -0.43
CA ARG A 103 0.16 1.88 -0.72
C ARG A 103 0.05 1.51 -2.19
N GLY A 104 -0.51 2.37 -3.04
CA GLY A 104 -0.73 2.04 -4.47
C GLY A 104 -1.74 0.92 -4.68
N LEU A 105 -2.74 0.78 -3.79
CA LEU A 105 -3.71 -0.31 -3.81
C LEU A 105 -5.04 0.09 -4.48
N GLN A 106 -5.12 1.26 -5.12
CA GLN A 106 -6.34 1.76 -5.75
C GLN A 106 -6.92 0.75 -6.77
N ASP A 107 -6.06 0.01 -7.46
CA ASP A 107 -6.47 -0.94 -8.49
C ASP A 107 -6.99 -2.27 -7.93
N GLN A 108 -6.62 -2.59 -6.68
CA GLN A 108 -6.90 -3.87 -6.02
C GLN A 108 -7.96 -3.78 -4.93
N VAL A 109 -8.14 -2.61 -4.33
CA VAL A 109 -9.04 -2.40 -3.18
C VAL A 109 -10.00 -1.26 -3.47
N THR A 110 -11.30 -1.52 -3.32
CA THR A 110 -12.35 -0.51 -3.47
C THR A 110 -13.04 -0.25 -2.14
N ILE A 111 -13.07 1.02 -1.71
CA ILE A 111 -13.82 1.46 -0.53
C ILE A 111 -15.24 1.85 -0.98
N LYS A 112 -16.28 1.28 -0.35
CA LYS A 112 -17.67 1.60 -0.63
C LYS A 112 -18.43 1.99 0.62
N GLY A 113 -19.24 3.04 0.49
CA GLY A 113 -20.22 3.41 1.49
C GLY A 113 -21.38 2.42 1.56
N THR A 114 -21.85 2.13 2.77
CA THR A 114 -23.02 1.28 3.02
C THR A 114 -23.96 1.88 4.06
N GLY A 115 -25.17 1.34 4.09
CA GLY A 115 -26.19 1.66 5.08
C GLY A 115 -25.88 1.13 6.49
N CYS A 116 -26.86 1.24 7.38
CA CYS A 116 -26.70 0.79 8.77
C CYS A 116 -26.54 -0.73 8.85
N MET A 117 -25.42 -1.20 9.41
CA MET A 117 -25.18 -2.62 9.68
C MET A 117 -25.78 -3.11 11.01
N LYS A 118 -26.69 -2.31 11.63
CA LYS A 118 -27.35 -2.57 12.93
C LYS A 118 -26.42 -2.84 14.13
N ARG A 119 -25.11 -2.58 13.99
CA ARG A 119 -24.10 -2.73 15.05
C ARG A 119 -23.65 -1.39 15.62
N CYS A 120 -24.58 -0.46 15.81
CA CYS A 120 -24.27 0.91 16.23
C CYS A 120 -23.50 0.99 17.56
N SER A 121 -23.67 0.01 18.46
CA SER A 121 -22.93 -0.08 19.72
C SER A 121 -21.42 -0.30 19.53
N LYS A 122 -20.98 -0.88 18.41
CA LYS A 122 -19.56 -1.15 18.07
C LYS A 122 -19.03 -0.24 16.97
N ALA A 123 -19.76 0.83 16.67
CA ALA A 123 -19.35 1.75 15.62
C ALA A 123 -18.02 2.47 15.97
N PRO A 124 -17.23 2.86 14.97
CA PRO A 124 -17.52 2.82 13.53
C PRO A 124 -17.42 1.40 12.94
N ASN A 125 -18.37 1.01 12.09
CA ASN A 125 -18.44 -0.35 11.52
C ASN A 125 -17.91 -0.38 10.09
N MET A 126 -17.12 -1.42 9.79
CA MET A 126 -16.71 -1.78 8.44
C MET A 126 -16.74 -3.30 8.23
N VAL A 127 -16.76 -3.73 6.97
CA VAL A 127 -16.63 -5.14 6.57
C VAL A 127 -15.67 -5.23 5.40
N LEU A 128 -14.71 -6.16 5.48
CA LEU A 128 -13.85 -6.53 4.36
C LEU A 128 -14.50 -7.70 3.61
N MET A 129 -14.69 -7.55 2.30
CA MET A 129 -15.13 -8.62 1.41
C MET A 129 -13.99 -8.94 0.43
N PRO A 130 -13.60 -10.21 0.27
CA PRO A 130 -12.64 -10.62 -0.75
C PRO A 130 -13.22 -10.48 -2.17
#